data_AF-D5EY89-F1
#
_entry.id   AF-D5EY89-F1
#
_cell.length_a   1.000
_cell.length_b   1.000
_cell.length_c   1.000
_cell.angle_alpha   90.00
_cell.angle_beta   90.00
_cell.angle_gamma   90.00
#
_symmetry.space_group_name_H-M   'P 1'
#
loop_
_entity.id
_entity.type
_entity.pdbx_description
1 polymer ?
#
loop_
_entity_poly.entity_id
_entity_poly.type
_entity_poly.pdbx_seq_one_letter_code
_entity_poly.pdbx_strand_id
1 'polypeptide(L)'
;MIVRLEKEQQKPARHQLLADVVYIISQDALKQMQRDGHTELSPAEVVLSAQNFCHEVLALPDIDEGLEYEIEDLEDEAEGDNDAMLILVLATVQLQALNKKYANIDIRKIILHIFEHLDGHELMWPLIEKMTNKEDARWLEGKKTNLLDYELQEIKLDGGGSEEIKQLFAYMAACSDKMDKESIKGNLLFINRYNIEHNHAYDKEVIALYDKFGIKSSTIIKPKEYVNTKVVDTEIQNIEAGGTGVIKEIKKE
;
A
#
# COMPACT_ATOMS: atom_id res chain seq x y z
N MET A 1 8.91 15.78 0.89
CA MET A 1 7.96 15.14 -0.03
C MET A 1 8.53 14.04 -0.93
N ILE A 2 9.66 14.27 -1.62
CA ILE A 2 10.19 13.33 -2.63
C ILE A 2 10.80 12.06 -2.00
N VAL A 3 10.37 10.90 -2.47
CA VAL A 3 10.86 9.59 -2.04
C VAL A 3 12.11 9.19 -2.83
N ARG A 4 13.20 8.90 -2.11
CA ARG A 4 14.42 8.27 -2.65
C ARG A 4 14.61 6.90 -2.02
N LEU A 5 14.65 5.87 -2.85
CA LEU A 5 14.76 4.48 -2.40
C LEU A 5 16.20 4.00 -2.49
N GLU A 6 16.71 3.47 -1.37
CA GLU A 6 17.95 2.72 -1.38
C GLU A 6 17.82 1.45 -2.24
N LYS A 7 18.96 0.96 -2.73
CA LYS A 7 19.03 -0.23 -3.60
C LYS A 7 18.27 -1.44 -3.04
N GLU A 8 18.28 -1.61 -1.72
CA GLU A 8 17.62 -2.71 -1.03
C GLU A 8 16.08 -2.55 -0.99
N GLN A 9 15.59 -1.31 -1.00
CA GLN A 9 14.17 -0.96 -0.90
C GLN A 9 13.47 -0.98 -2.27
N GLN A 10 14.21 -0.80 -3.37
CA GLN A 10 13.62 -0.71 -4.70
C GLN A 10 12.82 -1.94 -5.12
N LYS A 11 13.31 -3.17 -4.83
CA LYS A 11 12.59 -4.39 -5.22
C LYS A 11 11.30 -4.60 -4.40
N PRO A 12 11.33 -4.49 -3.06
CA PRO A 12 10.12 -4.48 -2.24
C PRO A 12 9.09 -3.44 -2.69
N ALA A 13 9.50 -2.19 -2.89
CA ALA A 13 8.61 -1.11 -3.32
C ALA A 13 7.91 -1.43 -4.65
N ARG A 14 8.68 -1.86 -5.66
CA ARG A 14 8.10 -2.28 -6.95
C ARG A 14 7.10 -3.42 -6.80
N HIS A 15 7.36 -4.40 -5.93
CA HIS A 15 6.43 -5.51 -5.73
C HIS A 15 5.12 -5.08 -5.08
N GLN A 16 5.17 -4.14 -4.12
CA GLN A 16 3.97 -3.58 -3.51
C GLN A 16 3.15 -2.77 -4.55
N LEU A 17 3.84 -1.94 -5.32
CA LEU A 17 3.26 -1.13 -6.39
C LEU A 17 2.63 -1.96 -7.53
N LEU A 18 2.91 -3.25 -7.67
CA LEU A 18 2.24 -4.09 -8.68
C LEU A 18 0.73 -4.30 -8.40
N ALA A 19 0.25 -3.98 -7.20
CA ALA A 19 -1.17 -3.94 -6.90
C ALA A 19 -1.82 -2.58 -7.25
N ASP A 20 -1.01 -1.56 -7.51
CA ASP A 20 -1.44 -0.20 -7.85
C ASP A 20 -1.64 -0.07 -9.38
N VAL A 21 -2.85 0.26 -9.80
CA VAL A 21 -3.19 0.46 -11.22
C VAL A 21 -2.47 1.65 -11.82
N VAL A 22 -2.31 2.76 -11.07
CA VAL A 22 -1.60 3.96 -11.54
C VAL A 22 -0.14 3.61 -11.80
N TYR A 23 0.49 2.84 -10.91
CA TYR A 23 1.82 2.29 -11.17
C TYR A 23 1.83 1.39 -12.41
N ILE A 24 0.86 0.48 -12.54
CA ILE A 24 0.80 -0.43 -13.67
C ILE A 24 0.71 0.33 -15.00
N ILE A 25 -0.11 1.37 -15.11
CA ILE A 25 -0.29 2.13 -16.37
C ILE A 25 0.86 3.11 -16.64
N SER A 26 1.53 3.61 -15.60
CA SER A 26 2.62 4.60 -15.76
C SER A 26 4.01 4.00 -15.89
N GLN A 27 4.27 2.81 -15.33
CA GLN A 27 5.64 2.30 -15.17
C GLN A 27 6.46 2.23 -16.46
N ASP A 28 5.85 1.96 -17.62
CA ASP A 28 6.60 1.83 -18.88
C ASP A 28 6.92 3.20 -19.47
N ALA A 29 6.02 4.17 -19.32
CA ALA A 29 6.27 5.55 -19.68
C ALA A 29 7.38 6.14 -18.80
N LEU A 30 7.31 5.94 -17.48
CA LEU A 30 8.32 6.39 -16.53
C LEU A 30 9.69 5.73 -16.75
N LYS A 31 9.74 4.42 -17.04
CA LYS A 31 11.00 3.75 -17.43
C LYS A 31 11.60 4.37 -18.68
N GLN A 32 10.76 4.78 -19.63
CA GLN A 32 11.23 5.44 -20.83
C GLN A 32 11.78 6.83 -20.52
N MET A 33 11.08 7.63 -19.69
CA MET A 33 11.57 8.94 -19.27
C MET A 33 12.93 8.86 -18.56
N GLN A 34 13.11 7.87 -17.67
CA GLN A 34 14.38 7.64 -17.00
C GLN A 34 15.50 7.22 -17.99
N ARG A 35 15.19 6.35 -18.96
CA ARG A 35 16.16 5.92 -19.98
C ARG A 35 16.58 7.04 -20.92
N ASP A 36 15.66 7.95 -21.21
CA ASP A 36 15.90 9.10 -22.07
C ASP A 36 16.62 10.24 -21.33
N GLY A 37 16.88 10.08 -20.03
CA GLY A 37 17.64 11.02 -19.21
C GLY A 37 16.81 12.22 -18.71
N HIS A 38 15.48 12.15 -18.79
CA HIS A 38 14.60 13.22 -18.31
C HIS A 38 14.51 13.27 -16.78
N THR A 39 14.81 12.17 -16.10
CA THR A 39 14.78 12.07 -14.63
C THR A 39 15.77 11.01 -14.15
N GLU A 40 16.30 11.20 -12.95
CA GLU A 40 17.06 10.15 -12.25
C GLU A 40 16.16 9.24 -11.39
N LEU A 41 14.95 9.69 -11.07
CA LEU A 41 13.98 8.93 -10.28
C LEU A 41 13.57 7.64 -11.00
N SER A 42 13.53 6.55 -10.25
CA SER A 42 12.91 5.32 -10.73
C SER A 42 11.39 5.47 -10.81
N PRO A 43 10.70 4.66 -11.63
CA PRO A 43 9.24 4.67 -11.69
C PRO A 43 8.55 4.46 -10.33
N ALA A 44 9.20 3.72 -9.42
CA ALA A 44 8.66 3.51 -8.08
C ALA A 44 8.75 4.77 -7.25
N GLU A 45 9.89 5.46 -7.28
CA GLU A 45 10.09 6.73 -6.57
C GLU A 45 9.12 7.80 -7.06
N VAL A 46 8.92 7.96 -8.37
CA VAL A 46 7.93 8.93 -8.90
C VAL A 46 6.52 8.65 -8.38
N VAL A 47 6.07 7.39 -8.44
CA VAL A 47 4.71 7.04 -8.00
C VAL A 47 4.53 7.17 -6.49
N LEU A 48 5.54 6.79 -5.70
CA LEU A 48 5.52 6.94 -4.25
C LEU A 48 5.54 8.42 -3.83
N SER A 49 6.36 9.25 -4.50
CA SER A 49 6.35 10.70 -4.28
C SER A 49 5.00 11.32 -4.62
N ALA A 50 4.36 10.88 -5.71
CA ALA A 50 3.01 11.32 -6.05
C ALA A 50 1.97 10.92 -5.00
N GLN A 51 2.12 9.72 -4.39
CA GLN A 51 1.26 9.30 -3.28
C GLN A 51 1.46 10.14 -2.03
N ASN A 52 2.72 10.48 -1.70
CA ASN A 52 3.05 11.41 -0.61
C ASN A 52 2.40 12.76 -0.83
N PHE A 53 2.61 13.39 -2.00
CA PHE A 53 2.00 14.69 -2.33
C PHE A 53 0.47 14.63 -2.21
N CYS A 54 -0.17 13.60 -2.77
CA CYS A 54 -1.62 13.45 -2.64
C CYS A 54 -2.06 13.33 -1.17
N HIS A 55 -1.29 12.61 -0.35
CA HIS A 55 -1.60 12.46 1.07
C HIS A 55 -1.48 13.79 1.82
N GLU A 56 -0.41 14.54 1.59
CA GLU A 56 -0.16 15.84 2.22
C GLU A 56 -1.24 16.85 1.81
N VAL A 57 -1.54 16.98 0.50
CA VAL A 57 -2.60 17.85 -0.02
C VAL A 57 -3.97 17.50 0.56
N LEU A 58 -4.32 16.20 0.63
CA LEU A 58 -5.62 15.77 1.17
C LEU A 58 -5.71 15.89 2.70
N ALA A 59 -4.58 16.06 3.39
CA ALA A 59 -4.51 16.26 4.84
C ALA A 59 -4.51 17.74 5.24
N LEU A 60 -4.39 18.67 4.28
CA LEU A 60 -4.40 20.11 4.55
C LEU A 60 -5.71 20.53 5.25
N PRO A 61 -5.63 21.31 6.35
CA PRO A 61 -6.81 21.88 7.00
C PRO A 61 -7.57 22.85 6.10
N ASP A 62 -6.84 23.58 5.24
CA ASP A 62 -7.36 24.47 4.21
C ASP A 62 -6.60 24.24 2.91
N ILE A 63 -7.22 23.51 1.98
CA ILE A 63 -6.62 23.16 0.69
C ILE A 63 -6.49 24.40 -0.20
N ASP A 64 -7.42 25.35 -0.10
CA ASP A 64 -7.45 26.51 -0.99
C ASP A 64 -6.29 27.48 -0.70
N GLU A 65 -5.85 27.56 0.56
CA GLU A 65 -4.66 28.33 0.95
C GLU A 65 -3.38 27.49 0.93
N GLY A 66 -3.46 26.19 1.18
CA GLY A 66 -2.28 25.33 1.36
C GLY A 66 -1.71 24.71 0.09
N LEU A 67 -2.53 24.48 -0.95
CA LEU A 67 -2.13 23.72 -2.13
C LEU A 67 -0.94 24.35 -2.88
N GLU A 68 -0.90 25.67 -3.01
CA GLU A 68 0.20 26.36 -3.69
C GLU A 68 1.53 26.11 -2.98
N TYR A 69 1.54 26.17 -1.65
CA TYR A 69 2.75 25.92 -0.86
C TYR A 69 3.25 24.48 -1.01
N GLU A 70 2.35 23.49 -1.05
CA GLU A 70 2.77 22.09 -1.26
C GLU A 70 3.35 21.87 -2.67
N ILE A 71 2.87 22.62 -3.68
CA ILE A 71 3.44 22.55 -5.03
C ILE A 71 4.82 23.23 -5.06
N GLU A 72 4.94 24.44 -4.49
CA GLU A 72 6.21 25.16 -4.39
C GLU A 72 7.26 24.34 -3.62
N ASP A 73 6.89 23.72 -2.50
CA ASP A 73 7.77 22.85 -1.71
C ASP A 73 8.24 21.63 -2.52
N LEU A 74 7.35 21.01 -3.33
CA LEU A 74 7.71 19.91 -4.21
C LEU A 74 8.71 20.34 -5.30
N GLU A 75 8.49 21.52 -5.90
CA GLU A 75 9.37 22.10 -6.92
C GLU A 75 10.74 22.46 -6.36
N ASP A 76 10.79 23.03 -5.16
CA ASP A 76 12.02 23.39 -4.46
C ASP A 76 12.82 22.15 -4.00
N GLU A 77 12.14 21.06 -3.61
CA GLU A 77 12.77 19.79 -3.24
C GLU A 77 13.28 19.00 -4.45
N ALA A 78 12.76 19.26 -5.65
CA ALA A 78 13.11 18.51 -6.86
C ALA A 78 14.55 18.77 -7.29
N GLU A 79 15.36 17.72 -7.32
CA GLU A 79 16.76 17.81 -7.77
C GLU A 79 16.88 17.80 -9.30
N GLY A 80 15.98 17.10 -10.00
CA GLY A 80 15.95 17.02 -11.46
C GLY A 80 14.92 17.96 -12.07
N ASP A 81 15.28 18.58 -13.20
CA ASP A 81 14.46 19.60 -13.90
C ASP A 81 13.02 19.15 -14.21
N ASN A 82 12.79 17.84 -14.37
CA ASN A 82 11.47 17.30 -14.69
C ASN A 82 10.82 16.52 -13.53
N ASP A 83 11.50 16.40 -12.38
CA ASP A 83 11.08 15.49 -11.30
C ASP A 83 9.72 15.93 -10.71
N ALA A 84 9.58 17.21 -10.36
CA ALA A 84 8.34 17.77 -9.85
C ALA A 84 7.18 17.59 -10.84
N MET A 85 7.41 17.90 -12.13
CA MET A 85 6.41 17.72 -13.18
C MET A 85 5.93 16.26 -13.30
N LEU A 86 6.87 15.30 -13.31
CA LEU A 86 6.50 13.87 -13.38
C LEU A 86 5.64 13.48 -12.18
N ILE A 87 5.99 13.95 -10.99
CA ILE A 87 5.27 13.68 -9.74
C ILE A 87 3.87 14.30 -9.80
N LEU A 88 3.75 15.57 -10.18
CA LEU A 88 2.48 16.29 -10.29
C LEU A 88 1.53 15.67 -11.33
N VAL A 89 2.04 15.27 -12.51
CA VAL A 89 1.22 14.54 -13.49
C VAL A 89 0.68 13.24 -12.88
N LEU A 90 1.53 12.46 -12.21
CA LEU A 90 1.09 11.22 -11.56
C LEU A 90 0.11 11.48 -10.42
N ALA A 91 0.30 12.56 -9.66
CA ALA A 91 -0.61 12.97 -8.60
C ALA A 91 -2.00 13.32 -9.16
N THR A 92 -2.10 14.00 -10.30
CA THR A 92 -3.42 14.29 -10.92
C THR A 92 -4.18 13.01 -11.26
N VAL A 93 -3.49 11.97 -11.74
CA VAL A 93 -4.07 10.66 -12.05
C VAL A 93 -4.53 9.96 -10.76
N GLN A 94 -3.73 10.03 -9.69
CA GLN A 94 -4.06 9.46 -8.39
C GLN A 94 -5.25 10.18 -7.72
N LEU A 95 -5.27 11.51 -7.73
CA LEU A 95 -6.38 12.31 -7.22
C LEU A 95 -7.67 11.99 -7.97
N GLN A 96 -7.61 11.92 -9.31
CA GLN A 96 -8.77 11.57 -10.12
C GLN A 96 -9.29 10.16 -9.79
N ALA A 97 -8.39 9.21 -9.55
CA ALA A 97 -8.71 7.88 -9.06
C ALA A 97 -9.39 7.89 -7.67
N LEU A 98 -8.92 8.74 -6.76
CA LEU A 98 -9.45 8.86 -5.40
C LEU A 98 -10.73 9.69 -5.29
N ASN A 99 -11.17 10.34 -6.37
CA ASN A 99 -12.26 11.31 -6.33
C ASN A 99 -13.55 10.77 -5.68
N LYS A 100 -13.88 9.49 -5.91
CA LYS A 100 -15.05 8.85 -5.27
C LYS A 100 -14.92 8.66 -3.75
N LYS A 101 -13.69 8.54 -3.22
CA LYS A 101 -13.41 8.32 -1.79
C LYS A 101 -13.56 9.63 -1.00
N TYR A 102 -13.26 10.78 -1.60
CA TYR A 102 -13.24 12.08 -0.95
C TYR A 102 -14.37 13.00 -1.44
N ALA A 103 -15.62 12.58 -1.24
CA ALA A 103 -16.80 13.31 -1.74
C ALA A 103 -16.96 14.76 -1.23
N ASN A 104 -16.26 15.14 -0.15
CA ASN A 104 -16.31 16.48 0.44
C ASN A 104 -15.16 17.40 -0.02
N ILE A 105 -14.22 16.89 -0.80
CA ILE A 105 -13.08 17.66 -1.33
C ILE A 105 -13.31 17.88 -2.82
N ASP A 106 -13.14 19.12 -3.30
CA ASP A 106 -13.21 19.41 -4.74
C ASP A 106 -11.90 19.01 -5.43
N ILE A 107 -11.75 17.70 -5.65
CA ILE A 107 -10.60 17.11 -6.31
C ILE A 107 -10.39 17.69 -7.71
N ARG A 108 -11.45 18.08 -8.41
CA ARG A 108 -11.34 18.68 -9.74
C ARG A 108 -10.66 20.05 -9.65
N LYS A 109 -11.01 20.86 -8.65
CA LYS A 109 -10.34 22.16 -8.43
C LYS A 109 -8.85 21.97 -8.15
N ILE A 110 -8.48 21.00 -7.32
CA ILE A 110 -7.07 20.67 -7.03
C ILE A 110 -6.33 20.28 -8.30
N ILE A 111 -6.89 19.36 -9.10
CA ILE A 111 -6.29 18.92 -10.36
C ILE A 111 -6.09 20.10 -11.32
N LEU A 112 -7.09 20.98 -11.45
CA LEU A 112 -6.99 22.15 -12.32
C LEU A 112 -5.86 23.09 -11.88
N HIS A 113 -5.73 23.32 -10.57
CA HIS A 113 -4.65 24.14 -10.01
C HIS A 113 -3.27 23.53 -10.29
N ILE A 114 -3.12 22.21 -10.13
CA ILE A 114 -1.89 21.51 -10.52
C ILE A 114 -1.59 21.68 -12.02
N PHE A 115 -2.62 21.64 -12.88
CA PHE A 115 -2.43 21.86 -14.32
C PHE A 115 -1.94 23.26 -14.68
N GLU A 116 -2.17 24.27 -13.84
CA GLU A 116 -1.63 25.63 -14.06
C GLU A 116 -0.10 25.64 -13.97
N HIS A 117 0.47 24.81 -13.10
CA HIS A 117 1.93 24.62 -12.96
C HIS A 117 2.53 23.70 -14.04
N LEU A 118 1.72 22.79 -14.58
CA LEU A 118 2.14 21.89 -15.64
C LEU A 118 2.05 22.51 -17.05
N ASP A 119 1.37 23.65 -17.20
CA ASP A 119 1.09 24.24 -18.50
C ASP A 119 2.39 24.60 -19.24
N GLY A 120 2.44 24.23 -20.53
CA GLY A 120 3.61 24.46 -21.38
C GLY A 120 4.79 23.48 -21.18
N HIS A 121 4.74 22.56 -20.20
CA HIS A 121 5.83 21.60 -20.01
C HIS A 121 5.86 20.53 -21.12
N GLU A 122 7.00 20.39 -21.81
CA GLU A 122 7.11 19.60 -23.05
C GLU A 122 6.84 18.09 -22.87
N LEU A 123 7.13 17.55 -21.68
CA LEU A 123 6.96 16.13 -21.35
C LEU A 123 5.58 15.74 -20.80
N MET A 124 4.72 16.70 -20.45
CA MET A 124 3.42 16.43 -19.83
C MET A 124 2.52 15.58 -20.76
N TRP A 125 2.23 16.09 -21.96
CA TRP A 125 1.36 15.40 -22.91
C TRP A 125 1.93 14.06 -23.38
N PRO A 126 3.23 13.93 -23.73
CA PRO A 126 3.83 12.63 -24.04
C PRO A 126 3.66 11.59 -22.93
N LEU A 127 3.73 11.99 -21.66
CA LEU A 127 3.52 11.08 -20.53
C LEU A 127 2.06 10.63 -20.45
N ILE A 128 1.11 11.57 -20.48
CA ILE A 128 -0.33 11.29 -20.43
C ILE A 128 -0.77 10.39 -21.59
N GLU A 129 -0.31 10.67 -22.81
CA GLU A 129 -0.63 9.85 -23.98
C GLU A 129 -0.14 8.40 -23.84
N LYS A 130 1.10 8.21 -23.35
CA LYS A 130 1.64 6.85 -23.13
C LYS A 130 0.85 6.08 -22.07
N MET A 131 0.45 6.74 -20.99
CA MET A 131 -0.38 6.12 -19.94
C MET A 131 -1.77 5.75 -20.47
N THR A 132 -2.40 6.66 -21.21
CA THR A 132 -3.72 6.45 -21.85
C THR A 132 -3.68 5.27 -22.81
N ASN A 133 -2.69 5.24 -23.71
CA ASN A 133 -2.52 4.13 -24.67
C ASN A 133 -2.34 2.78 -23.96
N LYS A 134 -1.63 2.77 -22.82
CA LYS A 134 -1.46 1.55 -22.03
C LYS A 134 -2.75 1.13 -21.33
N GLU A 135 -3.52 2.08 -20.81
CA GLU A 135 -4.84 1.81 -20.23
C GLU A 135 -5.79 1.20 -21.28
N ASP A 136 -5.87 1.82 -22.47
CA ASP A 136 -6.70 1.33 -23.58
C ASP A 136 -6.32 -0.08 -24.01
N ALA A 137 -5.02 -0.37 -24.15
CA ALA A 137 -4.54 -1.71 -24.49
C ALA A 137 -4.95 -2.75 -23.44
N ARG A 138 -4.84 -2.41 -22.15
CA ARG A 138 -5.27 -3.31 -21.06
C ARG A 138 -6.78 -3.53 -21.05
N TRP A 139 -7.55 -2.50 -21.38
CA TRP A 139 -8.99 -2.60 -21.52
C TRP A 139 -9.38 -3.57 -22.63
N LEU A 140 -8.72 -3.49 -23.80
CA LEU A 140 -8.91 -4.42 -24.91
C LEU A 140 -8.55 -5.87 -24.55
N GLU A 141 -7.57 -6.07 -23.67
CA GLU A 141 -7.18 -7.39 -23.15
C GLU A 141 -8.14 -7.95 -22.08
N GLY A 142 -9.21 -7.24 -21.74
CA GLY A 142 -10.15 -7.63 -20.67
C GLY A 142 -9.55 -7.50 -19.26
N LYS A 143 -8.36 -6.91 -19.12
CA LYS A 143 -7.70 -6.63 -17.84
C LYS A 143 -8.17 -5.27 -17.32
N LYS A 144 -9.49 -5.14 -17.13
CA LYS A 144 -10.19 -3.90 -16.84
C LYS A 144 -9.56 -3.17 -15.65
N THR A 145 -8.69 -2.20 -15.94
CA THR A 145 -8.25 -1.16 -15.01
C THR A 145 -9.41 -0.20 -14.90
N ASN A 146 -10.35 -0.49 -14.01
CA ASN A 146 -11.51 0.37 -13.86
C ASN A 146 -11.11 1.55 -12.97
N LEU A 147 -10.40 2.56 -13.50
CA LEU A 147 -10.04 3.78 -12.75
C LEU A 147 -11.26 4.42 -12.06
N LEU A 148 -12.47 4.19 -12.60
CA LEU A 148 -13.73 4.61 -11.99
C LEU A 148 -14.10 3.80 -10.73
N ASP A 149 -13.77 2.52 -10.62
CA ASP A 149 -14.02 1.70 -9.42
C ASP A 149 -12.72 1.42 -8.64
N TYR A 150 -11.73 2.27 -8.84
CA TYR A 150 -10.38 2.05 -8.39
C TYR A 150 -10.17 2.61 -6.99
N GLU A 151 -9.81 1.72 -6.08
CA GLU A 151 -9.26 2.07 -4.78
C GLU A 151 -7.74 1.91 -4.90
N LEU A 152 -6.99 3.03 -4.86
CA LEU A 152 -5.53 2.98 -4.67
C LEU A 152 -5.27 2.16 -3.40
N GLN A 153 -4.46 1.11 -3.50
CA GLN A 153 -3.90 0.53 -2.29
C GLN A 153 -2.95 1.56 -1.69
N GLU A 154 -3.29 2.10 -0.52
CA GLU A 154 -2.40 2.99 0.21
C GLU A 154 -1.09 2.24 0.48
N ILE A 155 -0.04 2.65 -0.22
CA ILE A 155 1.30 2.16 0.06
C ILE A 155 1.74 2.89 1.32
N LYS A 156 1.92 2.13 2.40
CA LYS A 156 2.47 2.67 3.64
C LYS A 156 3.93 3.02 3.37
N LEU A 157 4.18 4.31 3.18
CA LEU A 157 5.44 4.86 2.69
C LEU A 157 6.62 4.67 3.66
N ASP A 158 6.32 4.47 4.93
CA ASP A 158 7.28 3.87 5.86
C ASP A 158 6.90 2.44 6.09
N GLY A 159 7.85 1.53 5.80
CA GLY A 159 7.74 0.10 5.99
C GLY A 159 7.10 -0.24 7.34
N GLY A 160 5.77 -0.35 7.31
CA GLY A 160 5.01 -0.75 8.46
C GLY A 160 4.05 0.22 9.09
N GLY A 161 2.82 0.27 8.57
CA GLY A 161 1.65 0.45 9.43
C GLY A 161 1.25 1.87 9.83
N SER A 162 -0.06 2.18 9.82
CA SER A 162 -0.57 3.48 10.31
C SER A 162 -0.14 3.71 11.77
N GLU A 163 0.28 4.93 12.09
CA GLU A 163 0.75 5.33 13.41
C GLU A 163 -0.36 5.19 14.45
N GLU A 164 -1.62 5.44 14.07
CA GLU A 164 -2.81 5.21 14.89
C GLU A 164 -2.94 3.73 15.27
N ILE A 165 -2.61 2.82 14.35
CA ILE A 165 -2.61 1.38 14.63
C ILE A 165 -1.42 1.00 15.53
N LYS A 166 -0.25 1.64 15.39
CA LYS A 166 0.88 1.43 16.32
C LYS A 166 0.53 1.91 17.73
N GLN A 167 -0.12 3.06 17.85
CA GLN A 167 -0.64 3.58 19.12
C GLN A 167 -1.70 2.64 19.72
N LEU A 168 -2.58 2.07 18.90
CA LEU A 168 -3.53 1.06 19.32
C LEU A 168 -2.81 -0.21 19.84
N PHE A 169 -1.77 -0.68 19.15
CA PHE A 169 -0.97 -1.84 19.59
C PHE A 169 -0.27 -1.55 20.93
N ALA A 170 0.30 -0.35 21.08
CA ALA A 170 0.92 0.11 22.33
C ALA A 170 -0.11 0.20 23.47
N TYR A 171 -1.33 0.69 23.20
CA TYR A 171 -2.41 0.72 24.17
C TYR A 171 -2.83 -0.69 24.61
N MET A 172 -3.03 -1.62 23.67
CA MET A 172 -3.35 -3.02 24.00
C MET A 172 -2.25 -3.67 24.84
N ALA A 173 -0.98 -3.35 24.56
CA ALA A 173 0.17 -3.82 25.33
C ALA A 173 0.21 -3.27 26.76
N ALA A 174 -0.19 -2.02 26.96
CA ALA A 174 -0.29 -1.39 28.28
C ALA A 174 -1.47 -1.97 29.08
N CYS A 175 -2.60 -2.27 28.44
CA CYS A 175 -3.73 -2.93 29.09
C CYS A 175 -3.42 -4.38 29.51
N SER A 176 -2.51 -5.03 28.80
CA SER A 176 -2.13 -6.43 29.02
C SER A 176 -1.38 -6.67 30.33
N ASP A 177 -0.80 -5.65 30.96
CA ASP A 177 -0.10 -5.77 32.26
C ASP A 177 -1.06 -6.16 33.41
N LYS A 178 -2.37 -6.06 33.19
CA LYS A 178 -3.43 -6.42 34.16
C LYS A 178 -4.24 -7.64 33.73
N MET A 179 -3.83 -8.34 32.66
CA MET A 179 -4.57 -9.45 32.06
C MET A 179 -3.92 -10.80 32.36
N ASP A 180 -4.71 -11.88 32.30
CA ASP A 180 -4.20 -13.24 32.40
C ASP A 180 -3.55 -13.71 31.08
N LYS A 181 -2.78 -14.80 31.15
CA LYS A 181 -1.99 -15.30 30.02
C LYS A 181 -2.83 -15.73 28.82
N GLU A 182 -4.05 -16.23 29.00
CA GLU A 182 -4.90 -16.63 27.88
C GLU A 182 -5.49 -15.40 27.17
N SER A 183 -5.86 -14.37 27.92
CA SER A 183 -6.26 -13.07 27.37
C SER A 183 -5.12 -12.42 26.56
N ILE A 184 -3.87 -12.48 27.06
CA ILE A 184 -2.69 -11.96 26.35
C ILE A 184 -2.47 -12.71 25.02
N LYS A 185 -2.60 -14.04 25.01
CA LYS A 185 -2.50 -14.84 23.77
C LYS A 185 -3.59 -14.48 22.77
N GLY A 186 -4.83 -14.25 23.24
CA GLY A 186 -5.94 -13.81 22.39
C GLY A 186 -5.64 -12.49 21.66
N ASN A 187 -5.11 -11.51 22.40
CA ASN A 187 -4.70 -10.22 21.82
C ASN A 187 -3.55 -10.40 20.81
N LEU A 188 -2.53 -11.20 21.15
CA LEU A 188 -1.41 -11.46 20.24
C LEU A 188 -1.87 -12.16 18.96
N LEU A 189 -2.81 -13.11 19.01
CA LEU A 189 -3.36 -13.76 17.82
C LEU A 189 -4.04 -12.76 16.89
N PHE A 190 -4.85 -11.86 17.46
CA PHE A 190 -5.52 -10.80 16.70
C PHE A 190 -4.50 -9.87 16.02
N ILE A 191 -3.51 -9.39 16.79
CA ILE A 191 -2.44 -8.50 16.28
C ILE A 191 -1.61 -9.20 15.21
N ASN A 192 -1.25 -10.48 15.38
CA ASN A 192 -0.51 -11.25 14.38
C ASN A 192 -1.31 -11.43 13.10
N ARG A 193 -2.60 -11.75 13.21
CA ARG A 193 -3.48 -11.88 12.04
C ARG A 193 -3.59 -10.56 11.30
N TYR A 194 -3.82 -9.47 12.02
CA TYR A 194 -3.86 -8.13 11.44
C TYR A 194 -2.54 -7.80 10.73
N ASN A 195 -1.40 -8.11 11.37
CA ASN A 195 -0.08 -7.89 10.78
C ASN A 195 0.12 -8.70 9.47
N ILE A 196 -0.31 -9.96 9.44
CA ILE A 196 -0.28 -10.80 8.22
C ILE A 196 -1.17 -10.22 7.12
N GLU A 197 -2.40 -9.81 7.46
CA GLU A 197 -3.35 -9.18 6.54
C GLU A 197 -2.81 -7.84 5.99
N HIS A 198 -1.84 -7.24 6.69
CA HIS A 198 -1.15 -6.01 6.30
C HIS A 198 0.31 -6.25 5.89
N ASN A 199 0.60 -7.42 5.31
CA ASN A 199 1.90 -7.75 4.71
C ASN A 199 3.11 -7.53 5.64
N HIS A 200 2.97 -7.91 6.91
CA HIS A 200 4.05 -7.84 7.90
C HIS A 200 4.52 -6.42 8.25
N ALA A 201 3.64 -5.44 8.01
CA ALA A 201 3.88 -4.05 8.33
C ALA A 201 4.33 -3.83 9.79
N TYR A 202 3.81 -4.58 10.74
CA TYR A 202 3.99 -4.34 12.18
C TYR A 202 4.89 -5.38 12.85
N ASP A 203 5.80 -6.03 12.10
CA ASP A 203 6.66 -7.10 12.62
C ASP A 203 7.52 -6.63 13.81
N LYS A 204 8.04 -5.40 13.77
CA LYS A 204 8.85 -4.83 14.86
C LYS A 204 8.04 -4.72 16.15
N GLU A 205 6.83 -4.20 16.06
CA GLU A 205 5.91 -4.02 17.17
C GLU A 205 5.46 -5.37 17.72
N VAL A 206 5.12 -6.32 16.84
CA VAL A 206 4.72 -7.69 17.23
C VAL A 206 5.85 -8.41 17.97
N ILE A 207 7.09 -8.34 17.47
CA ILE A 207 8.26 -8.95 18.12
C ILE A 207 8.48 -8.34 19.51
N ALA A 208 8.42 -7.01 19.64
CA ALA A 208 8.57 -6.32 20.92
C ALA A 208 7.52 -6.76 21.95
N LEU A 209 6.28 -7.05 21.50
CA LEU A 209 5.23 -7.58 22.37
C LEU A 209 5.54 -9.00 22.84
N TYR A 210 5.99 -9.89 21.95
CA TYR A 210 6.40 -11.24 22.33
C TYR A 210 7.52 -11.23 23.37
N ASP A 211 8.52 -10.36 23.19
CA ASP A 211 9.63 -10.16 24.13
C ASP A 211 9.14 -9.63 25.48
N LYS A 212 8.27 -8.61 25.49
CA LYS A 212 7.68 -8.04 26.72
C LYS A 212 6.96 -9.11 27.54
N PHE A 213 6.22 -10.00 26.89
CA PHE A 213 5.43 -11.03 27.58
C PHE A 213 6.23 -12.31 27.90
N GLY A 214 7.52 -12.38 27.54
CA GLY A 214 8.38 -13.52 27.80
C GLY A 214 7.94 -14.80 27.07
N ILE A 215 7.22 -14.64 25.95
CA ILE A 215 6.75 -15.75 25.12
C ILE A 215 7.85 -16.00 24.07
N LYS A 216 8.53 -17.14 24.15
CA LYS A 216 9.61 -17.47 23.19
C LYS A 216 9.08 -17.46 21.76
N SER A 217 9.68 -16.63 20.92
CA SER A 217 9.42 -16.44 19.50
C SER A 217 9.86 -17.64 18.65
N SER A 218 9.45 -18.87 19.01
CA SER A 218 9.74 -20.06 18.19
C SER A 218 8.65 -20.37 17.17
N THR A 219 7.62 -19.52 17.07
CA THR A 219 6.50 -19.76 16.16
C THR A 219 6.15 -18.47 15.43
N ILE A 220 7.00 -18.08 14.48
CA ILE A 220 6.47 -17.40 13.29
C ILE A 220 5.53 -18.42 12.67
N ILE A 221 4.23 -18.24 12.89
CA ILE A 221 3.17 -19.15 12.42
C ILE A 221 3.29 -19.20 10.91
N LYS A 222 3.80 -20.32 10.37
CA LYS A 222 3.77 -20.57 8.93
C LYS A 222 2.31 -20.83 8.54
N PRO A 223 1.80 -20.30 7.41
CA PRO A 223 0.36 -20.18 7.13
C PRO A 223 -0.43 -21.49 6.88
N LYS A 224 0.10 -22.66 7.24
CA LYS A 224 -0.48 -23.97 6.89
C LYS A 224 -1.19 -24.72 8.02
N GLU A 225 -1.29 -24.15 9.21
CA GLU A 225 -1.99 -24.79 10.33
C GLU A 225 -3.32 -24.10 10.66
N TYR A 226 -4.23 -24.10 9.68
CA TYR A 226 -5.66 -24.04 9.94
C TYR A 226 -6.31 -25.28 9.30
N VAL A 227 -6.10 -26.44 9.93
CA VAL A 227 -6.90 -27.64 9.63
C VAL A 227 -8.03 -27.65 10.65
N ASN A 228 -9.27 -27.48 10.17
CA ASN A 228 -10.48 -27.65 10.97
C ASN A 228 -10.50 -29.09 11.53
N THR A 229 -10.22 -29.24 12.82
CA THR A 229 -10.39 -30.51 13.53
C THR A 229 -11.85 -30.69 13.90
N LYS A 230 -12.50 -31.70 13.30
CA LYS A 230 -13.81 -32.18 13.73
C LYS A 230 -13.59 -33.39 14.63
N VAL A 231 -14.01 -33.30 15.89
CA VAL A 231 -14.00 -34.44 16.81
C VAL A 231 -15.14 -35.37 16.38
N VAL A 232 -14.82 -36.66 16.19
CA VAL A 232 -15.81 -37.67 15.79
C VAL A 232 -16.36 -38.33 17.05
N ASP A 233 -17.64 -38.12 17.35
CA ASP A 233 -18.28 -38.58 18.59
C ASP A 233 -18.67 -40.07 18.58
N THR A 234 -18.49 -40.80 17.47
CA THR A 234 -18.80 -42.23 17.38
C THR A 234 -17.82 -42.99 16.48
N GLU A 235 -17.49 -44.21 16.88
CA GLU A 235 -16.48 -45.08 16.28
C GLU A 235 -16.90 -45.53 14.87
N ILE A 236 -16.05 -45.27 13.86
CA ILE A 236 -16.28 -45.76 12.49
C ILE A 236 -14.97 -46.35 11.95
N GLN A 237 -15.01 -47.65 11.62
CA GLN A 237 -13.98 -48.42 10.92
C GLN A 237 -12.52 -48.07 11.29
N ASN A 238 -12.01 -48.78 12.31
CA ASN A 238 -10.60 -48.77 12.76
C ASN A 238 -10.08 -47.42 13.33
N ILE A 239 -10.96 -46.53 13.79
CA ILE A 239 -10.58 -45.34 14.55
C ILE A 239 -11.38 -45.32 15.86
N GLU A 240 -10.68 -45.41 16.99
CA GLU A 240 -11.29 -45.40 18.34
C GLU A 240 -11.94 -44.03 18.65
N ALA A 241 -12.96 -44.04 19.52
CA ALA A 241 -13.61 -42.82 20.00
C ALA A 241 -12.60 -41.88 20.68
N GLY A 242 -12.44 -40.66 20.14
CA GLY A 242 -11.41 -39.70 20.56
C GLY A 242 -10.19 -39.60 19.62
N GLY A 243 -10.13 -40.40 18.55
CA GLY A 243 -9.08 -40.31 17.54
C GLY A 243 -9.25 -39.14 16.55
N THR A 244 -8.13 -38.55 16.13
CA THR A 244 -8.10 -37.47 15.13
C THR A 244 -7.93 -38.05 13.71
N GLY A 245 -8.97 -37.98 12.87
CA GLY A 245 -8.90 -38.39 11.46
C GLY A 245 -8.61 -37.20 10.53
N VAL A 246 -7.72 -37.38 9.54
CA VAL A 246 -7.43 -36.39 8.50
C VAL A 246 -8.15 -36.78 7.21
N ILE A 247 -9.17 -36.02 6.79
CA ILE A 247 -9.81 -36.21 5.48
C ILE A 247 -9.00 -35.42 4.43
N LYS A 248 -8.27 -36.14 3.57
CA LYS A 248 -7.76 -35.56 2.32
C LYS A 248 -8.89 -35.57 1.29
N GLU A 249 -9.52 -34.43 1.04
CA GLU A 249 -10.29 -34.25 -0.18
C GLU A 249 -9.33 -34.26 -1.37
N ILE A 250 -9.21 -35.41 -2.03
CA ILE A 250 -8.61 -35.51 -3.35
C ILE A 250 -9.70 -35.04 -4.32
N LYS A 251 -9.58 -33.81 -4.82
CA LYS A 251 -10.33 -33.41 -6.02
C LYS A 251 -9.90 -34.33 -7.16
N LYS A 252 -10.83 -35.17 -7.63
CA LYS A 252 -10.67 -35.89 -8.89
C LYS A 252 -10.78 -34.89 -10.04
N GLU A 253 -9.80 -34.94 -10.93
CA GLU A 253 -9.87 -34.34 -12.27
C GLU A 253 -11.02 -34.93 -13.08
#